data_AF-A0AAV0V769-F1
#
_entry.id   AF-A0AAV0V769-F1
#
_cell.length_a   1.000
_cell.length_b   1.000
_cell.length_c   1.000
_cell.angle_alpha   90.00
_cell.angle_beta   90.00
_cell.angle_gamma   90.00
#
_symmetry.space_group_name_H-M   'P 1'
#
loop_
_entity.id
_entity.type
_entity.pdbx_description
1 polymer ?
#
loop_
_entity_poly.entity_id
_entity_poly.type
_entity_poly.pdbx_seq_one_letter_code
_entity_poly.pdbx_strand_id
1 'polypeptide(L)'
;MRDPSAMNRSGAEKAVDRHFFNLEVAMDIVSKDLRSRLLTLVVAVALQSLVISPDFQHILRILNTNIDGRRKVWVALTAIQGVGRRFSVMVCKKAEVDITKRAGELTNDEIERVVAIIQNPLQFKIPVWFLNRQKDFKTGKHSQVVANNLQGKWREDYERLKKIYAHRGLRHWWGLKVRGQHTKTTGRRGRTVGILGGK
;
A
#
# COMPACT_ATOMS: atom_id res chain seq x y z
N MET A 1 45.80 -47.53 65.63
CA MET A 1 46.58 -47.21 64.40
C MET A 1 45.99 -45.95 63.81
N ARG A 2 46.82 -44.91 63.60
CA ARG A 2 46.44 -43.70 62.85
C ARG A 2 46.66 -44.00 61.38
N ASP A 3 45.64 -43.79 60.55
CA ASP A 3 45.85 -43.53 59.13
C ASP A 3 45.84 -42.00 58.92
N PRO A 4 46.96 -41.42 58.46
CA PRO A 4 47.14 -39.99 58.25
C PRO A 4 46.88 -39.63 56.78
N SER A 5 45.64 -39.32 56.43
CA SER A 5 45.34 -38.78 55.08
C SER A 5 44.19 -37.76 55.05
N ALA A 6 43.67 -37.36 56.21
CA ALA A 6 42.58 -36.39 56.36
C ALA A 6 43.06 -34.93 56.56
N MET A 7 44.16 -34.55 55.92
CA MET A 7 44.66 -33.16 55.97
C MET A 7 45.19 -32.82 54.58
N ASN A 8 44.57 -31.81 53.95
CA ASN A 8 44.87 -31.23 52.62
C ASN A 8 43.85 -31.54 51.51
N ARG A 9 42.56 -31.21 51.72
CA ARG A 9 41.62 -30.98 50.60
C ARG A 9 40.68 -29.76 50.78
N SER A 10 40.75 -29.03 51.90
CA SER A 10 39.81 -27.93 52.19
C SER A 10 40.17 -26.56 51.56
N GLY A 11 41.37 -26.44 50.96
CA GLY A 11 41.86 -25.18 50.38
C GLY A 11 41.62 -25.03 48.86
N ALA A 12 41.56 -26.14 48.12
CA ALA A 12 41.46 -26.12 46.66
C ALA A 12 40.00 -26.01 46.16
N GLU A 13 39.03 -26.66 46.81
CA GLU A 13 37.60 -26.58 46.42
C GLU A 13 37.02 -25.16 46.59
N LYS A 14 37.43 -24.43 47.65
CA LYS A 14 36.96 -23.05 47.90
C LYS A 14 37.51 -21.98 46.94
N ALA A 15 38.52 -22.32 46.14
CA ALA A 15 39.09 -21.44 45.11
C ALA A 15 38.42 -21.67 43.75
N VAL A 16 38.04 -22.91 43.44
CA VAL A 16 37.31 -23.26 42.22
C VAL A 16 35.87 -22.74 42.29
N ASP A 17 35.21 -22.83 43.44
CA ASP A 17 33.85 -22.29 43.63
C ASP A 17 33.80 -20.75 43.53
N ARG A 18 34.83 -20.04 43.99
CA ARG A 18 34.90 -18.57 43.83
C ARG A 18 35.18 -18.14 42.40
N HIS A 19 35.92 -18.93 41.63
CA HIS A 19 36.11 -18.67 40.20
C HIS A 19 34.87 -19.01 39.37
N PHE A 20 34.15 -20.08 39.72
CA PHE A 20 32.89 -20.46 39.06
C PHE A 20 31.78 -19.43 39.36
N PHE A 21 31.64 -18.99 40.62
CA PHE A 21 30.67 -17.96 41.00
C PHE A 21 30.96 -16.61 40.33
N ASN A 22 32.23 -16.25 40.16
CA ASN A 22 32.61 -15.04 39.44
C ASN A 22 32.35 -15.13 37.92
N LEU A 23 32.45 -16.32 37.31
CA LEU A 23 32.08 -16.52 35.91
C LEU A 23 30.56 -16.51 35.68
N GLU A 24 29.79 -17.10 36.60
CA GLU A 24 28.34 -17.17 36.53
C GLU A 24 27.69 -15.80 36.75
N VAL A 25 28.21 -15.02 37.70
CA VAL A 25 27.84 -13.61 37.91
C VAL A 25 28.25 -12.74 36.71
N ALA A 26 29.40 -13.00 36.08
CA ALA A 26 29.82 -12.28 34.88
C ALA A 26 28.93 -12.60 33.66
N MET A 27 28.51 -13.85 33.46
CA MET A 27 27.56 -14.22 32.40
C MET A 27 26.17 -13.59 32.62
N ASP A 28 25.72 -13.49 33.87
CA ASP A 28 24.47 -12.81 34.23
C ASP A 28 24.53 -11.28 34.04
N ILE A 29 25.68 -10.66 34.31
CA ILE A 29 25.90 -9.22 34.05
C ILE A 29 25.91 -8.93 32.55
N VAL A 30 26.58 -9.77 31.74
CA VAL A 30 26.59 -9.64 30.28
C VAL A 30 25.21 -9.89 29.67
N SER A 31 24.42 -10.85 30.19
CA SER A 31 23.05 -11.08 29.73
C SER A 31 22.10 -9.95 30.13
N LYS A 32 22.26 -9.31 31.28
CA LYS A 32 21.44 -8.16 31.70
C LYS A 32 21.77 -6.90 30.92
N ASP A 33 23.04 -6.69 30.56
CA ASP A 33 23.48 -5.54 29.75
C ASP A 33 23.11 -5.68 28.27
N LEU A 34 23.13 -6.91 27.71
CA LEU A 34 22.58 -7.17 26.38
C LEU A 34 21.05 -7.03 26.33
N ARG A 35 20.34 -7.51 27.37
CA ARG A 35 18.88 -7.36 27.46
C ARG A 35 18.49 -5.90 27.69
N SER A 36 19.19 -5.15 28.55
CA SER A 36 18.93 -3.72 28.77
C SER A 36 19.22 -2.93 27.50
N ARG A 37 20.35 -3.18 26.81
CA ARG A 37 20.67 -2.53 25.54
C ARG A 37 19.66 -2.87 24.45
N LEU A 38 19.24 -4.13 24.32
CA LEU A 38 18.15 -4.54 23.42
C LEU A 38 16.82 -3.88 23.79
N LEU A 39 16.48 -3.79 25.07
CA LEU A 39 15.26 -3.11 25.54
C LEU A 39 15.32 -1.62 25.21
N THR A 40 16.45 -0.95 25.45
CA THR A 40 16.65 0.46 25.11
C THR A 40 16.62 0.68 23.60
N LEU A 41 17.16 -0.25 22.79
CA LEU A 41 17.10 -0.18 21.33
C LEU A 41 15.67 -0.40 20.81
N VAL A 42 14.95 -1.37 21.36
CA VAL A 42 13.54 -1.65 21.03
C VAL A 42 12.64 -0.50 21.47
N VAL A 43 12.87 0.08 22.64
CA VAL A 43 12.15 1.26 23.15
C VAL A 43 12.50 2.50 22.34
N ALA A 44 13.75 2.71 21.93
CA ALA A 44 14.16 3.82 21.06
C ALA A 44 13.54 3.70 19.66
N VAL A 45 13.55 2.50 19.05
CA VAL A 45 12.88 2.24 17.77
C VAL A 45 11.36 2.45 17.90
N ALA A 46 10.74 2.06 19.02
CA ALA A 46 9.33 2.32 19.28
C ALA A 46 9.04 3.82 19.46
N LEU A 47 9.89 4.57 20.17
CA LEU A 47 9.75 6.02 20.35
C LEU A 47 9.97 6.81 19.05
N GLN A 48 10.83 6.34 18.15
CA GLN A 48 11.04 6.95 16.83
C GLN A 48 9.74 6.97 15.98
N SER A 49 8.83 6.03 16.21
CA SER A 49 7.50 5.98 15.57
C SER A 49 6.42 6.81 16.27
N LEU A 50 6.71 7.32 17.47
CA LEU A 50 5.76 8.01 18.34
C LEU A 50 5.78 9.54 18.17
N VAL A 51 6.87 10.07 17.59
CA VAL A 51 7.02 11.48 17.26
C VAL A 51 6.57 11.72 15.82
N ILE A 52 5.64 12.65 15.61
CA ILE A 52 5.27 13.12 14.27
C ILE A 52 6.53 13.68 13.61
N SER A 53 6.93 13.12 12.46
CA SER A 53 8.05 13.63 11.68
C SER A 53 7.87 15.13 11.41
N PRO A 54 8.91 15.96 11.59
CA PRO A 54 8.81 17.41 11.39
C PRO A 54 8.40 17.77 9.95
N ASP A 55 8.71 16.91 8.98
CA ASP A 55 8.44 17.09 7.56
C ASP A 55 7.15 16.39 7.08
N PHE A 56 6.10 16.40 7.90
CA PHE A 56 4.83 15.78 7.52
C PHE A 56 4.09 16.59 6.45
N GLN A 57 3.87 15.97 5.29
CA GLN A 57 3.09 16.59 4.21
C GLN A 57 1.60 16.29 4.37
N HIS A 58 0.82 17.33 4.71
CA HIS A 58 -0.64 17.20 4.86
C HIS A 58 -1.37 16.95 3.53
N ILE A 59 -0.90 17.56 2.44
CA ILE A 59 -1.51 17.47 1.12
C ILE A 59 -0.44 17.09 0.12
N LEU A 60 -0.67 15.99 -0.60
CA LEU A 60 0.19 15.50 -1.65
C LEU A 60 -0.48 15.71 -2.99
N ARG A 61 0.26 16.17 -4.00
CA ARG A 61 -0.26 16.30 -5.36
C ARG A 61 0.38 15.26 -6.26
N ILE A 62 -0.40 14.24 -6.61
CA ILE A 62 0.06 13.10 -7.43
C ILE A 62 -0.88 12.96 -8.64
N LEU A 63 -0.31 12.83 -9.85
CA LEU A 63 -1.05 12.62 -11.11
C LEU A 63 -2.26 13.58 -11.29
N ASN A 64 -2.04 14.88 -11.05
CA ASN A 64 -3.06 15.94 -11.12
C ASN A 64 -4.23 15.80 -10.12
N THR A 65 -4.06 15.02 -9.05
CA THR A 65 -5.04 14.87 -7.97
C THR A 65 -4.46 15.27 -6.64
N ASN A 66 -5.29 15.84 -5.77
CA ASN A 66 -4.93 16.17 -4.39
C ASN A 66 -5.25 14.98 -3.48
N ILE A 67 -4.24 14.49 -2.79
CA ILE A 67 -4.29 13.33 -1.91
C ILE A 67 -4.09 13.79 -0.47
N ASP A 68 -4.87 13.21 0.43
CA ASP A 68 -4.80 13.47 1.87
C ASP A 68 -3.66 12.67 2.52
N GLY A 69 -2.68 13.39 3.09
CA GLY A 69 -1.50 12.83 3.75
C GLY A 69 -1.80 12.10 5.05
N ARG A 70 -2.95 12.37 5.69
CA ARG A 70 -3.32 11.74 6.97
C ARG A 70 -3.72 10.28 6.82
N ARG A 71 -4.13 9.86 5.62
CA ARG A 71 -4.56 8.47 5.36
C ARG A 71 -3.34 7.57 5.15
N LYS A 72 -3.52 6.27 5.38
CA LYS A 72 -2.52 5.26 5.02
C LYS A 72 -2.24 5.32 3.51
N VAL A 73 -0.99 5.08 3.11
CA VAL A 73 -0.54 5.19 1.71
C VAL A 73 -1.48 4.47 0.75
N TRP A 74 -1.81 3.21 1.04
CA TRP A 74 -2.63 2.39 0.16
C TRP A 74 -4.09 2.87 0.01
N VAL A 75 -4.62 3.57 1.01
CA VAL A 75 -5.96 4.20 0.93
C VAL A 75 -5.86 5.52 0.20
N ALA A 76 -4.83 6.31 0.51
CA ALA A 76 -4.60 7.62 -0.06
C ALA A 76 -4.50 7.57 -1.60
N LEU A 77 -3.78 6.59 -2.14
CA LEU A 77 -3.64 6.39 -3.59
C LEU A 77 -4.96 6.06 -4.31
N THR A 78 -5.98 5.57 -3.61
CA THR A 78 -7.30 5.28 -4.22
C THR A 78 -8.09 6.53 -4.58
N ALA A 79 -7.66 7.71 -4.13
CA ALA A 79 -8.22 8.98 -4.58
C ALA A 79 -7.98 9.19 -6.09
N ILE A 80 -6.93 8.59 -6.65
CA ILE A 80 -6.62 8.66 -8.07
C ILE A 80 -7.59 7.77 -8.85
N GLN A 81 -8.33 8.37 -9.79
CA GLN A 81 -9.23 7.62 -10.66
C GLN A 81 -8.46 6.57 -11.49
N GLY A 82 -8.94 5.33 -11.48
CA GLY A 82 -8.26 4.20 -12.13
C GLY A 82 -7.35 3.40 -11.20
N VAL A 83 -7.05 3.87 -9.98
CA VAL A 83 -6.32 3.12 -8.96
C VAL A 83 -7.29 2.60 -7.90
N GLY A 84 -7.47 1.27 -7.87
CA GLY A 84 -8.30 0.60 -6.85
C GLY A 84 -7.50 0.13 -5.64
N ARG A 85 -8.18 -0.35 -4.60
CA ARG A 85 -7.55 -0.88 -3.37
C ARG A 85 -6.49 -1.95 -3.66
N ARG A 86 -6.84 -2.98 -4.44
CA ARG A 86 -5.92 -4.08 -4.80
C ARG A 86 -4.73 -3.59 -5.63
N PHE A 87 -4.98 -2.64 -6.53
CA PHE A 87 -3.93 -2.07 -7.39
C PHE A 87 -2.95 -1.25 -6.55
N SER A 88 -3.45 -0.39 -5.68
CA SER A 88 -2.63 0.41 -4.77
C SER A 88 -1.74 -0.44 -3.88
N VAL A 89 -2.29 -1.47 -3.23
CA VAL A 89 -1.48 -2.38 -2.39
C VAL A 89 -0.37 -3.06 -3.20
N MET A 90 -0.68 -3.47 -4.43
CA MET A 90 0.31 -4.11 -5.30
C MET A 90 1.40 -3.11 -5.75
N VAL A 91 1.04 -1.87 -6.08
CA VAL A 91 2.00 -0.80 -6.38
C VAL A 91 2.91 -0.51 -5.19
N CYS A 92 2.37 -0.38 -3.97
CA CYS A 92 3.17 -0.16 -2.76
C CYS A 92 4.18 -1.31 -2.54
N LYS A 93 3.74 -2.56 -2.73
CA LYS A 93 4.62 -3.73 -2.64
C LYS A 93 5.73 -3.73 -3.69
N LYS A 94 5.44 -3.26 -4.90
CA LYS A 94 6.43 -3.16 -5.99
C LYS A 94 7.35 -1.94 -5.84
N ALA A 95 6.87 -0.88 -5.21
CA ALA A 95 7.64 0.31 -4.88
C ALA A 95 8.48 0.14 -3.60
N GLU A 96 8.38 -1.01 -2.92
CA GLU A 96 9.03 -1.27 -1.63
C GLU A 96 8.66 -0.24 -0.55
N VAL A 97 7.43 0.27 -0.63
CA VAL A 97 6.86 1.21 0.34
C VAL A 97 6.04 0.42 1.35
N ASP A 98 6.29 0.67 2.63
CA ASP A 98 5.50 0.04 3.69
C ASP A 98 4.03 0.52 3.67
N ILE A 99 3.13 -0.44 3.88
CA ILE A 99 1.67 -0.28 3.79
C ILE A 99 1.12 0.39 5.06
N THR A 100 1.85 0.29 6.18
CA THR A 100 1.41 0.85 7.46
C THR A 100 1.68 2.34 7.58
N LYS A 101 2.70 2.84 6.87
CA LYS A 101 3.03 4.27 6.73
C LYS A 101 1.83 5.11 6.31
N ARG A 102 1.85 6.38 6.73
CA ARG A 102 0.92 7.39 6.22
C ARG A 102 1.44 8.00 4.93
N ALA A 103 0.52 8.51 4.11
CA ALA A 103 0.90 9.13 2.84
C ALA A 103 1.80 10.35 3.06
N GLY A 104 1.54 11.15 4.09
CA GLY A 104 2.31 12.36 4.40
C GLY A 104 3.72 12.10 4.93
N GLU A 105 4.08 10.85 5.22
CA GLU A 105 5.42 10.43 5.64
C GLU A 105 6.28 9.94 4.45
N LEU A 106 5.72 9.94 3.23
CA LEU A 106 6.44 9.50 2.03
C LEU A 106 7.53 10.50 1.64
N THR A 107 8.68 9.97 1.24
CA THR A 107 9.73 10.78 0.63
C THR A 107 9.41 11.07 -0.84
N ASN A 108 9.99 12.13 -1.39
CA ASN A 108 9.80 12.48 -2.81
C ASN A 108 10.24 11.33 -3.74
N ASP A 109 11.32 10.63 -3.39
CA ASP A 109 11.81 9.47 -4.16
C ASP A 109 10.82 8.29 -4.14
N GLU A 110 10.17 8.03 -2.99
CA GLU A 110 9.11 7.03 -2.88
C GLU A 110 7.91 7.41 -3.77
N ILE A 111 7.54 8.70 -3.79
CA ILE A 111 6.44 9.21 -4.62
C ILE A 111 6.75 9.03 -6.11
N GLU A 112 7.96 9.38 -6.56
CA GLU A 112 8.37 9.22 -7.95
C GLU A 112 8.37 7.76 -8.39
N ARG A 113 8.87 6.84 -7.55
CA ARG A 113 8.81 5.39 -7.82
C ARG A 113 7.37 4.90 -7.96
N VAL A 114 6.47 5.31 -7.07
CA VAL A 114 5.04 4.97 -7.15
C VAL A 114 4.42 5.48 -8.44
N VAL A 115 4.72 6.72 -8.84
CA VAL A 115 4.22 7.32 -10.08
C VAL A 115 4.73 6.57 -11.31
N ALA A 116 6.02 6.22 -11.34
CA ALA A 116 6.62 5.46 -12.43
C ALA A 116 5.96 4.08 -12.60
N ILE A 117 5.70 3.37 -11.49
CA ILE A 117 5.01 2.07 -11.51
C ILE A 117 3.57 2.19 -12.01
N ILE A 118 2.86 3.26 -11.61
CA ILE A 118 1.49 3.50 -12.06
C ILE A 118 1.44 3.77 -13.57
N GLN A 119 2.40 4.54 -14.11
CA GLN A 119 2.46 4.86 -15.54
C GLN A 119 2.88 3.66 -16.38
N ASN A 120 3.87 2.89 -15.93
CA ASN A 120 4.47 1.78 -16.69
C ASN A 120 4.40 0.43 -15.97
N PRO A 121 3.20 -0.10 -15.68
CA PRO A 121 3.05 -1.28 -14.81
C PRO A 121 3.69 -2.55 -15.38
N LEU A 122 3.72 -2.70 -16.71
CA LEU A 122 4.27 -3.88 -17.38
C LEU A 122 5.78 -4.06 -17.12
N GLN A 123 6.52 -2.96 -16.97
CA GLN A 123 7.97 -3.00 -16.70
C GLN A 123 8.26 -3.56 -15.30
N PHE A 124 7.37 -3.32 -14.34
CA PHE A 124 7.52 -3.76 -12.94
C PHE A 124 6.92 -5.15 -12.66
N LYS A 125 6.82 -5.98 -13.71
CA LYS A 125 6.32 -7.37 -13.64
C LYS A 125 4.85 -7.46 -13.15
N ILE A 126 4.02 -6.48 -13.49
CA ILE A 126 2.57 -6.54 -13.26
C ILE A 126 1.94 -7.25 -14.44
N PRO A 127 1.14 -8.30 -14.22
CA PRO A 127 0.59 -9.07 -15.32
C PRO A 127 -0.52 -8.30 -16.07
N VAL A 128 -0.63 -8.59 -17.37
CA VAL A 128 -1.57 -7.92 -18.30
C VAL A 128 -3.02 -8.01 -17.85
N TRP A 129 -3.43 -9.16 -17.30
CA TRP A 129 -4.80 -9.39 -16.82
C TRP A 129 -5.20 -8.46 -15.67
N PHE A 130 -4.23 -7.82 -15.01
CA PHE A 130 -4.47 -6.89 -13.91
C PHE A 130 -4.73 -5.45 -14.36
N LEU A 131 -4.43 -5.13 -15.62
CA LEU A 131 -4.58 -3.78 -16.17
C LEU A 131 -6.04 -3.47 -16.51
N ASN A 132 -6.43 -2.20 -16.38
CA ASN A 132 -7.80 -1.77 -16.60
C ASN A 132 -8.20 -1.63 -18.08
N ARG A 133 -7.26 -1.32 -18.99
CA ARG A 133 -7.52 -1.18 -20.42
C ARG A 133 -6.65 -2.15 -21.21
N GLN A 134 -7.24 -3.31 -21.47
CA GLN A 134 -6.58 -4.38 -22.22
C GLN A 134 -7.02 -4.33 -23.70
N LYS A 135 -6.07 -4.55 -24.61
CA LYS A 135 -6.28 -4.63 -26.07
C LYS A 135 -7.12 -3.44 -26.59
N ASP A 136 -6.59 -2.23 -26.41
CA ASP A 136 -7.27 -1.02 -26.87
C ASP A 136 -7.51 -1.07 -28.39
N PHE A 137 -8.70 -0.64 -28.84
CA PHE A 137 -9.10 -0.79 -30.24
C PHE A 137 -8.30 0.08 -31.23
N LYS A 138 -7.69 1.18 -30.77
CA LYS A 138 -6.83 2.05 -31.60
C LYS A 138 -5.40 1.57 -31.63
N THR A 139 -4.86 1.28 -30.44
CA THR A 139 -3.42 1.05 -30.28
C THR A 139 -3.05 -0.43 -30.20
N GLY A 140 -4.00 -1.32 -29.95
CA GLY A 140 -3.78 -2.76 -29.72
C GLY A 140 -3.07 -3.09 -28.41
N LYS A 141 -2.50 -2.08 -27.73
CA LYS A 141 -1.67 -2.24 -26.52
C LYS A 141 -2.53 -2.42 -25.27
N HIS A 142 -1.89 -2.98 -24.24
CA HIS A 142 -2.43 -3.06 -22.89
C HIS A 142 -1.83 -1.94 -22.03
N SER A 143 -2.67 -1.16 -21.37
CA SER A 143 -2.22 -0.05 -20.55
C SER A 143 -3.08 0.11 -19.29
N GLN A 144 -2.48 0.72 -18.27
CA GLN A 144 -3.22 1.25 -17.13
C GLN A 144 -3.53 2.71 -17.40
N VAL A 145 -4.81 3.04 -17.56
CA VAL A 145 -5.25 4.42 -17.76
C VAL A 145 -5.67 5.02 -16.43
N VAL A 146 -5.14 6.20 -16.10
CA VAL A 146 -5.25 6.79 -14.76
C VAL A 146 -5.63 8.28 -14.86
N ALA A 147 -6.23 8.81 -13.80
CA ALA A 147 -6.61 10.20 -13.62
C ALA A 147 -7.47 10.74 -14.80
N ASN A 148 -7.11 11.90 -15.35
CA ASN A 148 -7.88 12.57 -16.40
C ASN A 148 -7.95 11.78 -17.70
N ASN A 149 -6.91 11.00 -18.00
CA ASN A 149 -6.86 10.19 -19.22
C ASN A 149 -7.96 9.11 -19.23
N LEU A 150 -8.38 8.62 -18.05
CA LEU A 150 -9.44 7.63 -17.95
C LEU A 150 -10.79 8.20 -18.41
N GLN A 151 -11.09 9.43 -18.01
CA GLN A 151 -12.30 10.13 -18.44
C GLN A 151 -12.29 10.41 -19.94
N GLY A 152 -11.13 10.81 -20.49
CA GLY A 152 -10.96 10.99 -21.94
C GLY A 152 -11.27 9.72 -22.72
N LYS A 153 -10.69 8.58 -22.29
CA LYS A 153 -10.94 7.28 -22.92
C LYS A 153 -12.40 6.85 -22.87
N TRP A 154 -13.09 7.07 -21.75
CA TRP A 154 -14.52 6.76 -21.66
C TRP A 154 -15.35 7.60 -22.62
N ARG A 155 -15.06 8.90 -22.74
CA ARG A 155 -15.75 9.79 -23.69
C ARG A 155 -15.54 9.33 -25.14
N GLU A 156 -14.30 8.99 -25.51
CA GLU A 156 -13.99 8.44 -26.82
C GLU A 156 -14.76 7.14 -27.13
N ASP A 157 -14.81 6.22 -26.15
CA ASP A 157 -15.53 4.95 -26.29
C ASP A 157 -17.03 5.17 -26.49
N TYR A 158 -17.63 6.09 -25.73
CA TYR A 158 -19.06 6.44 -25.87
C TYR A 158 -19.36 7.08 -27.22
N GLU A 159 -18.55 8.06 -27.63
CA GLU A 159 -18.74 8.75 -28.90
C GLU A 159 -18.58 7.80 -30.09
N ARG A 160 -17.64 6.86 -30.01
CA ARG A 160 -17.50 5.79 -31.02
C ARG A 160 -18.77 4.92 -31.12
N LEU A 161 -19.31 4.47 -29.99
CA LEU A 161 -20.53 3.64 -29.98
C LEU A 161 -21.74 4.42 -30.50
N LYS A 162 -21.81 5.72 -30.20
CA LYS A 162 -22.86 6.62 -30.70
C LYS A 162 -22.78 6.78 -32.22
N LYS A 163 -21.58 7.03 -32.77
CA LYS A 163 -21.36 7.20 -34.22
C LYS A 163 -21.72 5.97 -35.06
N ILE A 164 -21.50 4.77 -34.52
CA ILE A 164 -21.84 3.50 -35.18
C ILE A 164 -23.35 3.17 -35.01
N TYR A 165 -24.11 3.97 -34.25
CA TYR A 165 -25.51 3.69 -33.92
C TYR A 165 -25.72 2.33 -33.23
N ALA A 166 -24.73 1.86 -32.46
CA ALA A 166 -24.87 0.64 -31.68
C ALA A 166 -25.95 0.82 -30.61
N HIS A 167 -26.79 -0.19 -30.37
CA HIS A 167 -27.87 -0.12 -29.36
C HIS A 167 -27.37 0.33 -27.96
N ARG A 168 -26.18 -0.14 -27.55
CA ARG A 168 -25.53 0.31 -26.30
C ARG A 168 -25.20 1.81 -26.32
N GLY A 169 -24.69 2.32 -27.44
CA GLY A 169 -24.35 3.73 -27.63
C GLY A 169 -25.59 4.62 -27.60
N LEU A 170 -26.66 4.22 -28.30
CA LEU A 170 -27.94 4.93 -28.28
C LEU A 170 -28.55 4.97 -26.87
N ARG A 171 -28.52 3.86 -26.12
CA ARG A 171 -28.97 3.86 -24.72
C ARG A 171 -28.15 4.78 -23.82
N HIS A 172 -26.83 4.84 -24.00
CA HIS A 172 -25.99 5.80 -23.28
C HIS A 172 -26.36 7.25 -23.64
N TRP A 173 -26.67 7.53 -24.91
CA TRP A 173 -27.11 8.86 -25.35
C TRP A 173 -28.46 9.26 -24.75
N TRP A 174 -29.42 8.33 -24.68
CA TRP A 174 -30.73 8.53 -24.03
C TRP A 174 -30.69 8.49 -22.50
N GLY A 175 -29.55 8.17 -21.88
CA GLY A 175 -29.44 8.04 -20.43
C GLY A 175 -30.16 6.80 -19.85
N LEU A 176 -30.42 5.78 -20.67
CA LEU A 176 -31.06 4.54 -20.25
C LEU A 176 -30.02 3.52 -19.74
N LYS A 177 -30.47 2.61 -18.88
CA LYS A 177 -29.64 1.48 -18.43
C LYS A 177 -29.30 0.53 -19.60
N VAL A 178 -28.10 -0.01 -19.62
CA VAL A 178 -27.51 -0.64 -20.82
C VAL A 178 -27.39 -2.17 -20.74
N ARG A 179 -27.46 -2.77 -19.53
CA ARG A 179 -27.23 -4.22 -19.34
C ARG A 179 -28.53 -5.04 -19.27
N GLY A 180 -29.56 -4.62 -20.02
CA GLY A 180 -30.83 -5.36 -20.11
C GLY A 180 -31.78 -5.18 -18.91
N GLN A 181 -31.55 -4.20 -18.04
CA GLN A 181 -32.48 -3.93 -16.94
C GLN A 181 -33.87 -3.50 -17.44
N HIS A 182 -34.93 -3.95 -16.76
CA HIS A 182 -36.29 -3.50 -17.02
C HIS A 182 -36.45 -2.00 -16.72
N THR A 183 -36.91 -1.24 -17.70
CA THR A 183 -37.08 0.22 -17.61
C THR A 183 -38.42 0.63 -17.02
N LYS A 184 -39.38 -0.30 -16.89
CA LYS A 184 -40.70 -0.05 -16.25
C LYS A 184 -40.58 0.13 -14.74
N THR A 185 -39.79 -0.68 -14.05
CA THR A 185 -39.71 -0.67 -12.57
C THR A 185 -38.42 -0.06 -12.05
N THR A 186 -37.34 -0.08 -12.85
CA THR A 186 -36.01 0.33 -12.36
C THR A 186 -35.58 1.70 -12.88
N GLY A 187 -34.73 2.41 -12.12
CA GLY A 187 -34.16 3.70 -12.54
C GLY A 187 -34.99 4.93 -12.18
N ARG A 188 -35.93 4.80 -11.22
CA ARG A 188 -36.88 5.86 -10.83
C ARG A 188 -36.30 6.99 -9.96
N ARG A 189 -35.11 6.82 -9.38
CA ARG A 189 -34.43 7.84 -8.56
C ARG A 189 -33.54 8.79 -9.39
N GLY A 190 -33.49 8.61 -10.71
CA GLY A 190 -32.66 9.40 -11.62
C GLY A 190 -33.41 10.55 -12.29
N ARG A 191 -32.75 11.19 -13.26
CA ARG A 191 -33.33 12.23 -14.11
C ARG A 191 -34.58 11.67 -14.81
N THR A 192 -35.71 12.35 -14.70
CA THR A 192 -36.95 11.95 -15.39
C THR A 192 -36.68 11.93 -16.89
N VAL A 193 -36.64 10.74 -17.48
CA VAL A 193 -36.53 10.57 -18.93
C VAL A 193 -37.92 10.85 -19.50
N GLY A 194 -38.17 12.12 -19.81
CA GLY A 194 -39.40 12.54 -20.47
C GLY A 194 -39.50 11.96 -21.87
N ILE A 195 -40.72 11.79 -22.36
CA ILE A 195 -40.98 11.59 -23.78
C ILE A 195 -40.65 12.93 -24.44
N LEU A 196 -39.64 12.96 -25.32
CA LEU A 196 -39.50 14.04 -26.30
C LEU A 196 -40.65 13.87 -27.29
N GLY A 197 -41.84 14.34 -26.89
CA GLY A 197 -43.02 14.34 -27.73
C GLY A 197 -42.78 15.31 -28.87
N GLY A 198 -42.54 14.76 -30.06
CA GLY A 198 -42.69 15.50 -31.30
C GLY A 198 -44.17 15.69 -31.59
N LYS A 199 -44.55 16.91 -31.94
CA LYS A 199 -45.51 17.11 -33.02
C LYS A 199 -44.79 16.83 -34.33
#